data_AF-A0A2V8MD00-F1
#
_entry.id   AF-A0A2V8MD00-F1
#
_cell.length_a   1.000
_cell.length_b   1.000
_cell.length_c   1.000
_cell.angle_alpha   90.00
_cell.angle_beta   90.00
_cell.angle_gamma   90.00
#
_symmetry.space_group_name_H-M   'P 1'
#
loop_
_entity.id
_entity.type
_entity.pdbx_description
1 polymer ?
#
loop_
_entity_poly.entity_id
_entity_poly.type
_entity_poly.pdbx_seq_one_letter_code
_entity_poly.pdbx_strand_id
1 'polypeptide(L)'
;MAASGVAGAGGRGDGRLVGGGGDGFGGNPGAAESAPTLNITLDNQRLNAPNPRGFRIPITAGPHTIGVALIDRRPSAGAGVDDIYSVYGVQGAVNNVVISGPFNSAGVGQTPARKKIFTCYPKSANEESGCARQILTTLARRAFRQSPSAAEIESLVQFYEQSRKEADFETGIQDALARLLVAPRFLFRLEQEPAGITPGQAYNVSASDLASRLSFFLWSTIPDDELLDFAAKGSLTNPAILEKQVRRMLADPKSNALMSNFAGQWLYLRDLAGAQPVAPNFDDNLRLSFRKETELLFESILREDRSILTLLDADYTFVDERLAVHYGIPNIRGSYFRRVTLDPSSPRRGLLGQGSFLTVSSIATRTSPVIRGKWVLENLLGSPPPNPPPGVEINLDDPEATKVTTLRQRLEKHRANAVCASCHRMMDPIGLALENFDLVGTWRETDGKLSIDATGELVDGTPLHGIGDLRNAVLSRSDLFVTTATEKLMMYALGRTLEPYDMPTVRAIVKRAAKNDYKFSSIILGIVESAPFKMKMKQSAQKS
;
A
#
# COMPACT_ATOMS: atom_id res chain seq x y z
N MET A 1 -12.59 -3.74 -12.30
CA MET A 1 -12.76 -3.21 -10.93
C MET A 1 -13.33 -4.31 -10.04
N ALA A 2 -12.71 -4.59 -8.90
CA ALA A 2 -13.30 -5.43 -7.86
C ALA A 2 -13.79 -4.50 -6.74
N ALA A 3 -15.09 -4.24 -6.69
CA ALA A 3 -15.69 -3.47 -5.60
C ALA A 3 -16.09 -4.43 -4.48
N SER A 4 -15.38 -4.37 -3.35
CA SER A 4 -15.77 -5.08 -2.13
C SER A 4 -16.62 -4.13 -1.28
N GLY A 5 -17.94 -4.22 -1.41
CA GLY A 5 -18.89 -3.43 -0.61
C GLY A 5 -19.61 -4.31 0.41
N VAL A 6 -19.49 -3.97 1.70
CA VAL A 6 -20.31 -4.56 2.77
C VAL A 6 -21.56 -3.69 2.91
N ALA A 7 -22.73 -4.24 2.58
CA ALA A 7 -23.99 -3.51 2.70
C ALA A 7 -24.46 -3.48 4.17
N GLY A 8 -24.56 -2.27 4.73
CA GLY A 8 -25.20 -2.01 6.02
C GLY A 8 -26.71 -1.86 5.85
N ALA A 9 -27.48 -2.48 6.74
CA ALA A 9 -28.93 -2.40 6.76
C ALA A 9 -29.39 -1.20 7.60
N GLY A 10 -30.28 -0.36 7.05
CA GLY A 10 -31.03 0.62 7.84
C GLY A 10 -31.42 1.86 7.04
N GLY A 11 -32.69 1.96 6.67
CA GLY A 11 -33.26 3.20 6.10
C GLY A 11 -34.51 2.95 5.27
N ARG A 12 -35.69 3.10 5.89
CA ARG A 12 -36.97 3.21 5.17
C ARG A 12 -37.05 4.63 4.59
N GLY A 13 -37.10 4.73 3.27
CA GLY A 13 -37.38 5.95 2.55
C GLY A 13 -37.79 5.63 1.12
N ASP A 14 -39.03 5.96 0.77
CA ASP A 14 -39.52 5.95 -0.61
C ASP A 14 -38.79 7.04 -1.41
N GLY A 15 -37.59 6.70 -1.89
CA GLY A 15 -36.77 7.56 -2.73
C GLY A 15 -36.83 7.09 -4.18
N ARG A 16 -37.77 7.65 -4.95
CA ARG A 16 -37.75 7.56 -6.42
C ARG A 16 -36.51 8.33 -6.89
N LEU A 17 -35.48 7.65 -7.39
CA LEU A 17 -34.31 8.29 -8.01
C LEU A 17 -34.40 8.16 -9.53
N VAL A 18 -34.65 9.30 -10.16
CA VAL A 18 -34.57 9.52 -11.60
C VAL A 18 -33.16 10.05 -11.88
N GLY A 19 -32.34 9.26 -12.57
CA GLY A 19 -31.05 9.72 -13.10
C GLY A 19 -31.24 10.25 -14.51
N GLY A 20 -31.24 11.57 -14.66
CA GLY A 20 -31.16 12.24 -15.95
C GLY A 20 -29.74 12.19 -16.51
N GLY A 21 -29.62 11.88 -17.80
CA GLY A 21 -28.36 11.85 -18.54
C GLY A 21 -28.59 11.71 -20.04
N GLY A 22 -28.62 12.85 -20.72
CA GLY A 22 -28.36 13.12 -22.15
C GLY A 22 -28.66 12.05 -23.19
N ASP A 23 -29.63 12.35 -24.04
CA ASP A 23 -29.93 11.63 -25.27
C ASP A 23 -28.77 11.73 -26.26
N GLY A 24 -28.02 10.63 -26.42
CA GLY A 24 -26.82 10.59 -27.25
C GLY A 24 -26.50 9.19 -27.76
N PHE A 25 -27.52 8.40 -28.13
CA PHE A 25 -27.36 7.19 -28.94
C PHE A 25 -28.27 7.29 -30.17
N GLY A 26 -28.07 8.34 -30.96
CA GLY A 26 -28.58 8.42 -32.33
C GLY A 26 -27.61 7.68 -33.25
N GLY A 27 -27.83 6.38 -33.46
CA GLY A 27 -27.02 5.55 -34.36
C GLY A 27 -27.89 4.57 -35.13
N ASN A 28 -27.84 4.69 -36.45
CA ASN A 28 -28.46 3.89 -37.52
C ASN A 28 -28.87 2.44 -37.15
N PRO A 29 -30.08 1.96 -37.52
CA PRO A 29 -30.58 0.62 -37.19
C PRO A 29 -29.86 -0.55 -37.90
N GLY A 30 -28.71 -0.32 -38.55
CA GLY A 30 -27.88 -1.33 -39.21
C GLY A 30 -26.59 -1.72 -38.49
N ALA A 31 -26.29 -1.16 -37.31
CA ALA A 31 -25.01 -1.37 -36.59
C ALA A 31 -25.12 -2.27 -35.35
N ALA A 32 -26.13 -3.15 -35.28
CA ALA A 32 -26.49 -3.87 -34.06
C ALA A 32 -25.50 -4.98 -33.62
N GLU A 33 -24.49 -5.35 -34.42
CA GLU A 33 -23.59 -6.48 -34.10
C GLU A 33 -22.21 -6.12 -33.54
N SER A 34 -21.87 -4.84 -33.30
CA SER A 34 -20.48 -4.46 -32.97
C SER A 34 -20.28 -3.49 -31.80
N ALA A 35 -21.31 -3.24 -30.99
CA ALA A 35 -21.14 -2.45 -29.77
C ALA A 35 -20.41 -3.26 -28.67
N PRO A 36 -19.46 -2.67 -27.92
CA PRO A 36 -18.81 -3.36 -26.81
C PRO A 36 -19.86 -3.78 -25.77
N THR A 37 -19.76 -5.03 -25.32
CA THR A 37 -20.74 -5.64 -24.41
C THR A 37 -20.29 -5.53 -22.97
N LEU A 38 -21.16 -5.06 -22.07
CA LEU A 38 -20.87 -5.09 -20.64
C LEU A 38 -20.99 -6.55 -20.14
N ASN A 39 -19.92 -7.05 -19.54
CA ASN A 39 -19.90 -8.33 -18.84
C ASN A 39 -19.90 -8.06 -17.34
N ILE A 40 -20.85 -8.68 -16.65
CA ILE A 40 -20.97 -8.61 -15.20
C ILE A 40 -20.86 -10.03 -14.66
N THR A 41 -20.04 -10.19 -13.63
CA THR A 41 -19.85 -11.45 -12.93
C THR A 41 -20.17 -11.28 -11.45
N LEU A 42 -20.71 -12.33 -10.85
CA LEU A 42 -20.83 -12.51 -9.41
C LEU A 42 -20.06 -13.78 -9.05
N ASP A 43 -19.08 -13.67 -8.17
CA ASP A 43 -18.21 -14.77 -7.75
C ASP A 43 -17.64 -15.54 -8.95
N ASN A 44 -17.15 -14.79 -9.94
CA ASN A 44 -16.59 -15.26 -11.21
C ASN A 44 -17.59 -15.99 -12.14
N GLN A 45 -18.89 -16.00 -11.83
CA GLN A 45 -19.93 -16.50 -12.70
C GLN A 45 -20.61 -15.36 -13.44
N ARG A 46 -20.74 -15.49 -14.76
CA ARG A 46 -21.40 -14.47 -15.60
C ARG A 46 -22.88 -14.36 -15.24
N LEU A 47 -23.31 -13.14 -14.95
CA LEU A 47 -24.72 -12.84 -14.71
C LEU A 47 -25.46 -12.64 -16.04
N ASN A 48 -26.70 -13.12 -16.09
CA ASN A 48 -27.64 -12.73 -17.14
C ASN A 48 -28.29 -11.40 -16.74
N ALA A 49 -27.77 -10.29 -17.27
CA ALA A 49 -28.27 -8.94 -17.03
C ALA A 49 -28.84 -8.37 -18.35
N PRO A 50 -30.12 -8.65 -18.69
CA PRO A 50 -30.72 -8.22 -19.95
C PRO A 50 -30.75 -6.69 -20.11
N ASN A 51 -30.76 -5.94 -19.00
CA ASN A 51 -30.47 -4.51 -18.99
C ASN A 51 -29.22 -4.23 -18.16
N PRO A 52 -28.03 -4.12 -18.77
CA PRO A 52 -26.78 -3.91 -18.04
C PRO A 52 -26.66 -2.53 -17.38
N ARG A 53 -27.53 -1.57 -17.72
CA ARG A 53 -27.55 -0.22 -17.11
C ARG A 53 -28.26 -0.19 -15.75
N GLY A 54 -29.05 -1.22 -15.43
CA GLY A 54 -29.76 -1.32 -14.18
C GLY A 54 -30.56 -2.62 -14.11
N PHE A 55 -30.24 -3.45 -13.12
CA PHE A 55 -30.92 -4.72 -12.89
C PHE A 55 -30.88 -5.05 -11.39
N ARG A 56 -31.73 -5.99 -10.97
CA ARG A 56 -31.75 -6.52 -9.60
C ARG A 56 -31.45 -8.01 -9.66
N ILE A 57 -30.67 -8.49 -8.69
CA ILE A 57 -30.35 -9.90 -8.52
C ILE A 57 -30.58 -10.31 -7.06
N PRO A 58 -31.11 -11.51 -6.80
CA PRO A 58 -31.04 -12.10 -5.48
C PRO A 58 -29.58 -12.47 -5.18
N ILE A 59 -29.09 -12.08 -4.01
CA ILE A 59 -27.74 -12.42 -3.53
C ILE A 59 -27.89 -12.92 -2.09
N THR A 60 -27.11 -13.94 -1.74
CA THR A 60 -27.03 -14.43 -0.36
C THR A 60 -26.34 -13.40 0.55
N ALA A 61 -26.58 -13.48 1.86
CA ALA A 61 -25.85 -12.65 2.80
C ALA A 61 -24.38 -13.11 2.90
N GLY A 62 -23.43 -12.19 2.70
CA GLY A 62 -22.00 -12.49 2.82
C GLY A 62 -21.14 -11.65 1.89
N PRO A 63 -19.80 -11.83 1.97
CA PRO A 63 -18.89 -11.24 0.99
C PRO A 63 -19.09 -11.90 -0.38
N HIS A 64 -19.25 -11.08 -1.40
CA HIS A 64 -19.35 -11.50 -2.80
C HIS A 64 -18.42 -10.63 -3.65
N THR A 65 -17.88 -11.20 -4.73
CA THR A 65 -17.07 -10.45 -5.69
C THR A 65 -17.90 -10.11 -6.90
N ILE A 66 -18.10 -8.81 -7.17
CA ILE A 66 -18.73 -8.35 -8.41
C ILE A 66 -17.64 -7.84 -9.34
N GLY A 67 -17.55 -8.45 -10.52
CA GLY A 67 -16.67 -8.01 -11.60
C GLY A 67 -17.50 -7.35 -12.70
N VAL A 68 -17.10 -6.13 -13.09
CA VAL A 68 -17.70 -5.41 -14.23
C VAL A 68 -16.60 -5.11 -15.23
N ALA A 69 -16.79 -5.55 -16.47
CA ALA A 69 -15.84 -5.36 -17.56
C ALA A 69 -16.59 -4.99 -18.84
N LEU A 70 -16.07 -4.01 -19.57
CA LEU A 70 -16.50 -3.77 -20.94
C LEU A 70 -15.71 -4.71 -21.85
N ILE A 71 -16.39 -5.67 -22.48
CA ILE A 71 -15.77 -6.61 -23.42
C ILE A 71 -16.07 -6.14 -24.84
N ASP A 72 -15.04 -5.66 -25.49
CA ASP A 72 -15.05 -5.46 -26.93
C ASP A 72 -14.79 -6.78 -27.63
N ARG A 73 -15.80 -7.30 -28.33
CA ARG A 73 -15.72 -8.56 -29.08
C ARG A 73 -15.57 -8.35 -30.58
N ARG A 74 -15.35 -7.12 -31.04
CA ARG A 74 -15.13 -6.85 -32.45
C ARG A 74 -14.00 -7.77 -32.95
N PRO A 75 -14.29 -8.71 -33.87
CA PRO A 75 -13.21 -9.35 -34.61
C PRO A 75 -12.47 -8.20 -35.29
N SER A 76 -11.14 -8.19 -35.25
CA SER A 76 -10.38 -7.24 -36.05
C SER A 76 -10.93 -7.37 -37.47
N ALA A 77 -11.51 -6.29 -38.00
CA ALA A 77 -11.84 -6.23 -39.41
C ALA A 77 -10.49 -6.28 -40.15
N GLY A 78 -9.98 -7.50 -40.40
CA GLY A 78 -8.62 -7.74 -40.89
C GLY A 78 -7.74 -8.70 -40.07
N ALA A 79 -8.25 -9.54 -39.15
CA ALA A 79 -7.45 -10.53 -38.41
C ALA A 79 -6.93 -11.68 -39.30
N GLY A 80 -6.00 -11.37 -40.20
CA GLY A 80 -5.00 -12.31 -40.72
C GLY A 80 -3.83 -12.41 -39.74
N VAL A 81 -2.96 -13.39 -39.96
CA VAL A 81 -1.88 -13.84 -39.05
C VAL A 81 -0.78 -12.78 -38.80
N ASP A 82 -0.84 -11.61 -39.48
CA ASP A 82 0.25 -10.62 -39.51
C ASP A 82 -0.03 -9.29 -38.76
N ASP A 83 -1.15 -9.12 -38.05
CA ASP A 83 -1.46 -7.83 -37.41
C ASP A 83 -1.01 -7.74 -35.92
N ILE A 84 0.32 -7.71 -35.73
CA ILE A 84 0.98 -7.48 -34.43
C ILE A 84 0.91 -6.00 -33.98
N TYR A 85 0.35 -5.10 -34.81
CA TYR A 85 0.43 -3.64 -34.62
C TYR A 85 -0.91 -2.94 -34.39
N SER A 86 -2.03 -3.65 -34.29
CA SER A 86 -3.33 -3.01 -34.05
C SER A 86 -3.39 -2.35 -32.67
N VAL A 87 -3.49 -1.01 -32.63
CA VAL A 87 -3.73 -0.23 -31.41
C VAL A 87 -5.19 -0.40 -31.01
N TYR A 88 -5.42 -1.14 -29.93
CA TYR A 88 -6.76 -1.37 -29.37
C TYR A 88 -7.31 -0.09 -28.73
N GLY A 89 -8.19 0.62 -29.45
CA GLY A 89 -9.04 1.66 -28.87
C GLY A 89 -10.38 1.06 -28.44
N VAL A 90 -10.54 0.71 -27.17
CA VAL A 90 -11.88 0.46 -26.62
C VAL A 90 -12.60 1.80 -26.57
N GLN A 91 -13.61 1.99 -27.43
CA GLN A 91 -14.49 3.16 -27.36
C GLN A 91 -15.49 2.95 -26.22
N GLY A 92 -15.04 3.22 -24.99
CA GLY A 92 -15.89 3.17 -23.80
C GLY A 92 -15.13 2.70 -22.56
N ALA A 93 -15.53 3.22 -21.41
CA ALA A 93 -15.01 2.81 -20.11
C ALA A 93 -16.19 2.60 -19.14
N VAL A 94 -16.01 1.71 -18.17
CA VAL A 94 -16.90 1.64 -17.02
C VAL A 94 -16.54 2.81 -16.11
N ASN A 95 -17.34 3.88 -16.15
CA ASN A 95 -17.08 5.08 -15.34
C ASN A 95 -17.45 4.87 -13.86
N ASN A 96 -18.60 4.24 -13.59
CA ASN A 96 -19.09 4.02 -12.23
C ASN A 96 -19.93 2.74 -12.17
N VAL A 97 -19.90 2.06 -11.01
CA VAL A 97 -20.77 0.95 -10.65
C VAL A 97 -21.39 1.27 -9.30
N VAL A 98 -22.71 1.47 -9.28
CA VAL A 98 -23.46 1.73 -8.04
C VAL A 98 -24.17 0.45 -7.61
N ILE A 99 -23.91 0.01 -6.39
CA ILE A 99 -24.62 -1.11 -5.76
C ILE A 99 -25.59 -0.51 -4.74
N SER A 100 -26.88 -0.77 -4.90
CA SER A 100 -27.93 -0.34 -3.97
C SER A 100 -28.67 -1.56 -3.43
N GLY A 101 -28.98 -1.55 -2.14
CA GLY A 101 -29.64 -2.64 -1.43
C GLY A 101 -29.03 -2.88 -0.03
N PRO A 102 -29.40 -3.99 0.65
CA PRO A 102 -30.32 -5.03 0.17
C PRO A 102 -31.77 -4.51 0.11
N PHE A 103 -32.50 -4.87 -0.95
CA PHE A 103 -33.95 -4.66 -1.05
C PHE A 103 -34.67 -5.93 -0.60
N ASN A 104 -35.79 -5.79 0.13
CA ASN A 104 -36.61 -6.93 0.60
C ASN A 104 -35.80 -8.01 1.34
N SER A 105 -34.92 -7.60 2.28
CA SER A 105 -34.11 -8.55 3.05
C SER A 105 -34.99 -9.53 3.84
N ALA A 106 -34.72 -10.83 3.70
CA ALA A 106 -35.37 -11.90 4.46
C ALA A 106 -34.75 -12.13 5.86
N GLY A 107 -33.72 -11.36 6.23
CA GLY A 107 -33.03 -11.44 7.51
C GLY A 107 -31.52 -11.21 7.40
N VAL A 108 -30.82 -11.37 8.52
CA VAL A 108 -29.37 -11.10 8.63
C VAL A 108 -28.48 -12.20 8.01
N GLY A 109 -29.03 -13.40 7.76
CA GLY A 109 -28.34 -14.53 7.14
C GLY A 109 -27.17 -15.10 7.96
N GLN A 110 -26.40 -16.03 7.35
CA GLN A 110 -25.25 -16.69 7.98
C GLN A 110 -23.95 -16.26 7.31
N THR A 111 -23.40 -15.13 7.73
CA THR A 111 -22.17 -14.56 7.16
C THR A 111 -20.91 -15.11 7.83
N PRO A 112 -19.74 -15.07 7.17
CA PRO A 112 -18.46 -15.43 7.81
C PRO A 112 -18.17 -14.61 9.07
N ALA A 113 -18.61 -13.34 9.13
CA ALA A 113 -18.47 -12.50 10.31
C ALA A 113 -19.35 -12.99 11.46
N ARG A 114 -20.62 -13.32 11.19
CA ARG A 114 -21.54 -13.87 12.20
C ARG A 114 -21.02 -15.19 12.77
N LYS A 115 -20.51 -16.09 11.93
CA LYS A 115 -19.86 -17.33 12.39
C LYS A 115 -18.65 -17.10 13.29
N LYS A 116 -17.92 -16.00 13.11
CA LYS A 116 -16.78 -15.61 13.97
C LYS A 116 -17.22 -14.97 15.29
N ILE A 117 -18.36 -14.28 15.31
CA ILE A 117 -18.92 -13.61 16.50
C ILE A 117 -19.63 -14.64 17.37
N PHE A 118 -20.60 -15.35 16.81
CA PHE A 118 -21.46 -16.28 17.53
C PHE A 118 -20.83 -17.68 17.61
N THR A 119 -19.81 -17.80 18.46
CA THR A 119 -19.12 -19.06 18.75
C THR A 119 -19.90 -20.00 19.68
N CYS A 120 -20.97 -19.49 20.30
CA CYS A 120 -21.91 -20.22 21.14
C CYS A 120 -23.33 -19.79 20.77
N TYR A 121 -24.23 -20.76 20.61
CA TYR A 121 -25.65 -20.50 20.44
C TYR A 121 -26.41 -21.26 21.53
N PRO A 122 -27.20 -20.58 22.38
CA PRO A 122 -27.91 -21.22 23.47
C PRO A 122 -29.07 -22.07 22.92
N LYS A 123 -29.27 -23.26 23.48
CA LYS A 123 -30.41 -24.14 23.15
C LYS A 123 -31.66 -23.83 23.96
N SER A 124 -31.49 -23.12 25.08
CA SER A 124 -32.55 -22.73 26.00
C SER A 124 -32.19 -21.45 26.74
N ALA A 125 -33.19 -20.77 27.32
CA ALA A 125 -33.03 -19.46 27.95
C ALA A 125 -32.00 -19.44 29.10
N ASN A 126 -31.85 -20.54 29.84
CA ASN A 126 -30.86 -20.67 30.93
C ASN A 126 -29.40 -20.77 30.42
N GLU A 127 -29.18 -21.11 29.15
CA GLU A 127 -27.84 -21.16 28.54
C GLU A 127 -27.40 -19.79 27.98
N GLU A 128 -28.34 -18.85 27.79
CA GLU A 128 -28.09 -17.55 27.14
C GLU A 128 -26.95 -16.77 27.82
N SER A 129 -27.01 -16.59 29.14
CA SER A 129 -25.99 -15.81 29.88
C SER A 129 -24.59 -16.44 29.77
N GLY A 130 -24.51 -17.78 29.84
CA GLY A 130 -23.26 -18.52 29.66
C GLY A 130 -22.67 -18.35 28.26
N CYS A 131 -23.50 -18.54 27.22
CA CYS A 131 -23.08 -18.32 25.84
C CYS A 131 -22.66 -16.86 25.59
N ALA A 132 -23.42 -15.89 26.10
CA ALA A 132 -23.11 -14.48 25.94
C ALA A 132 -21.75 -14.12 26.56
N ARG A 133 -21.50 -14.57 27.80
CA ARG A 133 -20.21 -14.36 28.47
C ARG A 133 -19.06 -14.99 27.70
N GLN A 134 -19.22 -16.19 27.15
CA GLN A 134 -18.20 -16.85 26.32
C GLN A 134 -17.89 -16.06 25.05
N ILE A 135 -18.92 -15.62 24.32
CA ILE A 135 -18.78 -14.81 23.11
C ILE A 135 -18.05 -13.49 23.43
N LEU A 136 -18.54 -12.76 24.43
CA LEU A 136 -17.99 -11.45 24.80
C LEU A 136 -16.56 -11.57 25.33
N THR A 137 -16.23 -12.63 26.06
CA THR A 137 -14.84 -12.90 26.49
C THR A 137 -13.93 -13.13 25.30
N THR A 138 -14.37 -13.92 24.33
CA THR A 138 -13.59 -14.21 23.11
C THR A 138 -13.35 -12.95 22.28
N LEU A 139 -14.40 -12.12 22.10
CA LEU A 139 -14.32 -10.87 21.36
C LEU A 139 -13.48 -9.83 22.09
N ALA A 140 -13.67 -9.66 23.41
CA ALA A 140 -12.91 -8.71 24.23
C ALA A 140 -11.43 -9.07 24.26
N ARG A 141 -11.09 -10.36 24.35
CA ARG A 141 -9.70 -10.83 24.31
C ARG A 141 -8.98 -10.36 23.04
N ARG A 142 -9.63 -10.47 21.88
CA ARG A 142 -9.09 -10.04 20.59
C ARG A 142 -9.09 -8.52 20.46
N ALA A 143 -10.18 -7.86 20.85
CA ALA A 143 -10.35 -6.42 20.73
C ALA A 143 -9.40 -5.62 21.63
N PHE A 144 -9.22 -6.06 22.87
CA PHE A 144 -8.31 -5.44 23.84
C PHE A 144 -6.89 -6.02 23.80
N ARG A 145 -6.69 -7.04 22.95
CA ARG A 145 -5.39 -7.63 22.59
C ARG A 145 -4.66 -8.21 23.80
N GLN A 146 -5.42 -8.70 24.76
CA GLN A 146 -4.96 -9.33 26.00
C GLN A 146 -6.15 -9.99 26.71
N SER A 147 -5.88 -10.75 27.77
CA SER A 147 -6.95 -11.28 28.62
C SER A 147 -7.76 -10.14 29.26
N PRO A 148 -9.09 -10.08 29.03
CA PRO A 148 -9.93 -9.06 29.63
C PRO A 148 -10.10 -9.31 31.13
N SER A 149 -10.22 -8.25 31.92
CA SER A 149 -10.53 -8.35 33.35
C SER A 149 -11.98 -8.75 33.59
N ALA A 150 -12.27 -9.28 34.78
CA ALA A 150 -13.64 -9.64 35.17
C ALA A 150 -14.59 -8.44 35.09
N ALA A 151 -14.14 -7.25 35.52
CA ALA A 151 -14.93 -6.01 35.46
C ALA A 151 -15.24 -5.57 34.02
N GLU A 152 -14.32 -5.76 33.08
CA GLU A 152 -14.56 -5.45 31.67
C GLU A 152 -15.59 -6.38 31.05
N ILE A 153 -15.51 -7.68 31.35
CA ILE A 153 -16.51 -8.64 30.88
C ILE A 153 -17.87 -8.35 31.50
N GLU A 154 -17.91 -8.04 32.80
CA GLU A 154 -19.15 -7.73 33.49
C GLU A 154 -19.83 -6.49 32.90
N SER A 155 -19.05 -5.45 32.58
CA SER A 155 -19.59 -4.29 31.88
C SER A 155 -20.22 -4.68 30.54
N LEU A 156 -19.57 -5.51 29.72
CA LEU A 156 -20.14 -5.95 28.45
C LEU A 156 -21.39 -6.81 28.63
N VAL A 157 -21.40 -7.69 29.63
CA VAL A 157 -22.56 -8.53 29.95
C VAL A 157 -23.77 -7.68 30.38
N GLN A 158 -23.57 -6.60 31.13
CA GLN A 158 -24.66 -5.69 31.50
C GLN A 158 -25.34 -5.05 30.28
N PHE A 159 -24.56 -4.63 29.27
CA PHE A 159 -25.13 -4.11 28.00
C PHE A 159 -25.92 -5.21 27.26
N TYR A 160 -25.38 -6.43 27.23
CA TYR A 160 -26.09 -7.58 26.68
C TYR A 160 -27.42 -7.83 27.40
N GLU A 161 -27.43 -7.87 28.73
CA GLU A 161 -28.62 -8.17 29.52
C GLU A 161 -29.70 -7.09 29.38
N GLN A 162 -29.30 -5.82 29.27
CA GLN A 162 -30.22 -4.71 29.06
C GLN A 162 -30.93 -4.86 27.71
N SER A 163 -30.17 -5.04 26.63
CA SER A 163 -30.72 -5.11 25.27
C SER A 163 -31.47 -6.42 25.00
N ARG A 164 -31.04 -7.54 25.60
CA ARG A 164 -31.75 -8.81 25.54
C ARG A 164 -33.18 -8.71 26.11
N LYS A 165 -33.40 -7.92 27.17
CA LYS A 165 -34.75 -7.75 27.75
C LYS A 165 -35.72 -7.06 26.80
N GLU A 166 -35.20 -6.21 25.91
CA GLU A 166 -35.99 -5.44 24.95
C GLU A 166 -36.24 -6.21 23.64
N ALA A 167 -35.37 -7.17 23.29
CA ALA A 167 -35.46 -7.94 22.05
C ALA A 167 -35.09 -9.41 22.23
N ASP A 168 -33.95 -9.86 21.68
CA ASP A 168 -33.50 -11.25 21.65
C ASP A 168 -32.01 -11.39 21.97
N PHE A 169 -31.53 -12.64 22.02
CA PHE A 169 -30.13 -12.96 22.32
C PHE A 169 -29.14 -12.27 21.38
N GLU A 170 -29.43 -12.25 20.07
CA GLU A 170 -28.51 -11.67 19.09
C GLU A 170 -28.45 -10.14 19.19
N THR A 171 -29.58 -9.49 19.46
CA THR A 171 -29.65 -8.04 19.70
C THR A 171 -28.84 -7.67 20.95
N GLY A 172 -28.94 -8.47 22.02
CA GLY A 172 -28.07 -8.33 23.18
C GLY A 172 -26.58 -8.40 22.84
N ILE A 173 -26.17 -9.38 22.04
CA ILE A 173 -24.76 -9.52 21.60
C ILE A 173 -24.34 -8.33 20.73
N GLN A 174 -25.23 -7.84 19.87
CA GLN A 174 -24.97 -6.71 18.99
C GLN A 174 -24.63 -5.45 19.80
N ASP A 175 -25.41 -5.13 20.83
CA ASP A 175 -25.19 -3.91 21.62
C ASP A 175 -23.95 -4.02 22.51
N ALA A 176 -23.70 -5.19 23.10
CA ALA A 176 -22.47 -5.45 23.82
C ALA A 176 -21.23 -5.37 22.90
N LEU A 177 -21.34 -5.85 21.65
CA LEU A 177 -20.29 -5.70 20.65
C LEU A 177 -20.10 -4.22 20.26
N ALA A 178 -21.18 -3.46 20.07
CA ALA A 178 -21.10 -2.03 19.81
C ALA A 178 -20.36 -1.31 20.95
N ARG A 179 -20.70 -1.62 22.20
CA ARG A 179 -20.01 -1.10 23.40
C ARG A 179 -18.52 -1.42 23.42
N LEU A 180 -18.14 -2.63 23.02
CA LEU A 180 -16.75 -3.07 22.91
C LEU A 180 -16.01 -2.30 21.81
N LEU A 181 -16.62 -2.08 20.65
CA LEU A 181 -16.02 -1.38 19.50
C LEU A 181 -15.89 0.15 19.71
N VAL A 182 -16.61 0.73 20.66
CA VAL A 182 -16.43 2.15 21.06
C VAL A 182 -15.60 2.31 22.34
N ALA A 183 -15.10 1.21 22.92
CA ALA A 183 -14.29 1.29 24.13
C ALA A 183 -12.93 1.95 23.83
N PRO A 184 -12.43 2.85 24.69
CA PRO A 184 -11.11 3.47 24.51
C PRO A 184 -9.98 2.45 24.32
N ARG A 185 -10.02 1.31 25.03
CA ARG A 185 -9.03 0.22 24.87
C ARG A 185 -9.07 -0.45 23.50
N PHE A 186 -10.19 -0.40 22.78
CA PHE A 186 -10.26 -0.89 21.40
C PHE A 186 -9.70 0.16 20.44
N LEU A 187 -10.20 1.41 20.55
CA LEU A 187 -9.87 2.53 19.65
C LEU A 187 -8.41 2.97 19.76
N PHE A 188 -7.83 2.92 20.96
CA PHE A 188 -6.45 3.30 21.23
C PHE A 188 -5.60 2.09 21.62
N ARG A 189 -4.34 2.09 21.18
CA ARG A 189 -3.32 1.13 21.63
C ARG A 189 -2.57 1.74 22.82
N LEU A 190 -3.19 1.67 23.99
CA LEU A 190 -2.60 2.15 25.24
C LEU A 190 -1.76 1.03 25.85
N GLU A 191 -0.48 1.30 26.05
CA GLU A 191 0.45 0.40 26.73
C GLU A 191 0.39 0.62 28.23
N GLN A 192 0.42 -0.45 29.01
CA GLN A 192 0.29 -0.36 30.46
C GLN A 192 1.63 0.03 31.09
N GLU A 193 1.59 1.06 31.93
CA GLU A 193 2.74 1.42 32.75
C GLU A 193 2.79 0.53 34.00
N PRO A 194 3.96 -0.04 34.35
CA PRO A 194 4.13 -0.75 35.60
C PRO A 194 3.83 0.15 36.80
N ALA A 195 3.20 -0.42 37.84
CA ALA A 195 2.98 0.29 39.10
C ALA A 195 4.32 0.69 39.74
N GLY A 196 4.40 1.89 40.32
CA GLY A 196 5.57 2.36 41.07
C GLY A 196 6.75 2.89 40.24
N ILE A 197 6.64 2.95 38.90
CA ILE A 197 7.69 3.50 38.06
C ILE A 197 7.75 5.03 38.12
N THR A 198 8.95 5.61 38.14
CA THR A 198 9.16 7.06 38.21
C THR A 198 9.37 7.69 36.82
N PRO A 199 9.03 8.99 36.62
CA PRO A 199 9.31 9.67 35.36
C PRO A 199 10.80 9.60 34.99
N GLY A 200 11.10 9.36 33.71
CA GLY A 200 12.46 9.16 33.21
C GLY A 200 13.01 7.74 33.36
N GLN A 201 12.34 6.86 34.11
CA GLN A 201 12.74 5.46 34.23
C GLN A 201 12.28 4.65 33.00
N ALA A 202 13.20 3.88 32.44
CA ALA A 202 12.90 2.92 31.36
C ALA A 202 12.36 1.60 31.93
N TYR A 203 11.40 1.00 31.22
CA TYR A 203 10.80 -0.28 31.56
C TYR A 203 10.55 -1.13 30.32
N ASN A 204 10.52 -2.44 30.50
CA ASN A 204 10.08 -3.36 29.45
C ASN A 204 8.56 -3.23 29.27
N VAL A 205 8.13 -3.17 28.02
CA VAL A 205 6.70 -3.27 27.70
C VAL A 205 6.19 -4.64 28.12
N SER A 206 4.90 -4.72 28.50
CA SER A 206 4.29 -5.99 28.87
C SER A 206 4.30 -6.98 27.69
N ALA A 207 4.20 -8.28 27.96
CA ALA A 207 4.14 -9.27 26.88
C ALA A 207 2.91 -9.07 25.95
N SER A 208 1.79 -8.58 26.50
CA SER A 208 0.60 -8.21 25.72
C SER A 208 0.84 -6.99 24.83
N ASP A 209 1.53 -5.97 25.36
CA ASP A 209 1.88 -4.78 24.58
C ASP A 209 2.90 -5.13 23.48
N LEU A 210 3.86 -6.02 23.77
CA LEU A 210 4.80 -6.54 22.78
C LEU A 210 4.08 -7.30 21.65
N ALA A 211 3.10 -8.16 21.97
CA ALA A 211 2.26 -8.83 20.98
C ALA A 211 1.50 -7.83 20.10
N SER A 212 0.96 -6.77 20.71
CA SER A 212 0.29 -5.68 19.99
C SER A 212 1.27 -4.92 19.08
N ARG A 213 2.47 -4.55 19.56
CA ARG A 213 3.50 -3.91 18.74
C ARG A 213 3.86 -4.77 17.53
N LEU A 214 4.11 -6.06 17.74
CA LEU A 214 4.41 -7.02 16.67
C LEU A 214 3.30 -7.12 15.63
N SER A 215 2.05 -7.28 16.07
CA SER A 215 0.92 -7.48 15.15
C SER A 215 0.68 -6.27 14.28
N PHE A 216 0.80 -5.07 14.82
CA PHE A 216 0.60 -3.87 14.04
C PHE A 216 1.80 -3.47 13.19
N PHE A 217 3.02 -3.78 13.65
CA PHE A 217 4.20 -3.64 12.82
C PHE A 217 4.14 -4.59 11.62
N LEU A 218 3.91 -5.88 11.83
CA LEU A 218 4.05 -6.87 10.76
C LEU A 218 2.76 -7.10 9.96
N TRP A 219 1.59 -6.98 10.58
CA TRP A 219 0.30 -7.31 9.96
C TRP A 219 -0.68 -6.13 9.85
N SER A 220 -0.35 -4.96 10.43
CA SER A 220 -1.27 -3.81 10.52
C SER A 220 -2.66 -4.17 11.06
N THR A 221 -2.74 -5.17 11.93
CA THR A 221 -4.00 -5.65 12.53
C THR A 221 -3.74 -6.25 13.91
N ILE A 222 -4.80 -6.71 14.56
CA ILE A 222 -4.73 -7.32 15.90
C ILE A 222 -3.90 -8.63 15.90
N PRO A 223 -3.25 -8.99 17.04
CA PRO A 223 -2.58 -10.27 17.19
C PRO A 223 -3.58 -11.42 17.04
N ASP A 224 -3.09 -12.56 16.55
CA ASP A 224 -3.87 -13.80 16.53
C ASP A 224 -3.83 -14.51 17.89
N ASP A 225 -4.66 -15.54 18.04
CA ASP A 225 -4.83 -16.24 19.31
C ASP A 225 -3.52 -16.88 19.78
N GLU A 226 -2.69 -17.41 18.87
CA GLU A 226 -1.37 -17.97 19.19
C GLU A 226 -0.45 -16.92 19.83
N LEU A 227 -0.33 -15.73 19.23
CA LEU A 227 0.51 -14.66 19.76
C LEU A 227 -0.04 -14.15 21.11
N LEU A 228 -1.36 -14.06 21.24
CA LEU A 228 -2.03 -13.72 22.50
C LEU A 228 -1.78 -14.77 23.60
N ASP A 229 -1.74 -16.05 23.26
CA ASP A 229 -1.43 -17.12 24.21
C ASP A 229 0.02 -17.04 24.73
N PHE A 230 0.99 -16.79 23.84
CA PHE A 230 2.39 -16.59 24.24
C PHE A 230 2.55 -15.34 25.13
N ALA A 231 1.80 -14.28 24.82
CA ALA A 231 1.77 -13.06 25.62
C ALA A 231 1.14 -13.29 27.00
N ALA A 232 -0.01 -13.95 27.06
CA ALA A 232 -0.70 -14.24 28.32
C ALA A 232 0.14 -15.12 29.27
N LYS A 233 0.96 -16.01 28.72
CA LYS A 233 1.91 -16.84 29.48
C LYS A 233 3.21 -16.12 29.85
N GLY A 234 3.41 -14.87 29.44
CA GLY A 234 4.66 -14.10 29.63
C GLY A 234 5.85 -14.56 28.78
N SER A 235 5.74 -15.71 28.13
CA SER A 235 6.79 -16.38 27.36
C SER A 235 7.23 -15.64 26.09
N LEU A 236 6.44 -14.69 25.57
CA LEU A 236 6.78 -13.90 24.38
C LEU A 236 8.03 -13.01 24.57
N THR A 237 8.42 -12.74 25.82
CA THR A 237 9.65 -12.00 26.14
C THR A 237 10.93 -12.83 26.01
N ASN A 238 10.80 -14.16 25.88
CA ASN A 238 11.93 -15.03 25.60
C ASN A 238 12.43 -14.80 24.16
N PRO A 239 13.74 -14.51 23.95
CA PRO A 239 14.27 -14.19 22.63
C PRO A 239 14.02 -15.25 21.55
N ALA A 240 14.15 -16.54 21.88
CA ALA A 240 13.94 -17.62 20.93
C ALA A 240 12.46 -17.77 20.52
N ILE A 241 11.54 -17.55 21.47
CA ILE A 241 10.10 -17.56 21.20
C ILE A 241 9.71 -16.33 20.36
N LEU A 242 10.26 -15.17 20.70
CA LEU A 242 10.05 -13.92 19.97
C LEU A 242 10.47 -14.05 18.51
N GLU A 243 11.69 -14.53 18.25
CA GLU A 243 12.19 -14.76 16.90
C GLU A 243 11.29 -15.74 16.13
N LYS A 244 10.92 -16.87 16.74
CA LYS A 244 10.03 -17.85 16.11
C LYS A 244 8.69 -17.23 15.72
N GLN A 245 8.10 -16.41 16.59
CA GLN A 245 6.84 -15.74 16.30
C GLN A 245 6.99 -14.69 15.19
N VAL A 246 8.06 -13.89 15.19
CA VAL A 246 8.33 -12.95 14.09
C VAL A 246 8.43 -13.67 12.76
N ARG A 247 9.20 -14.77 12.67
CA ARG A 247 9.35 -15.55 11.43
C ARG A 247 8.02 -16.14 10.96
N ARG A 248 7.23 -16.71 11.89
CA ARG A 248 5.87 -17.20 11.59
C ARG A 248 4.99 -16.08 11.03
N MET A 249 5.02 -14.91 11.66
CA MET A 249 4.21 -13.77 11.23
C MET A 249 4.63 -13.24 9.87
N LEU A 250 5.93 -13.20 9.56
CA LEU A 250 6.41 -12.83 8.23
C LEU A 250 5.98 -13.82 7.15
N ALA A 251 5.87 -15.11 7.49
CA ALA A 251 5.39 -16.16 6.60
C ALA A 251 3.85 -16.19 6.43
N ASP A 252 3.09 -15.48 7.25
CA ASP A 252 1.63 -15.41 7.14
C ASP A 252 1.19 -14.43 6.02
N PRO A 253 0.15 -14.71 5.23
CA PRO A 253 -0.40 -13.77 4.22
C PRO A 253 -0.67 -12.35 4.72
N LYS A 254 -0.98 -12.17 6.01
CA LYS A 254 -1.18 -10.84 6.61
C LYS A 254 0.06 -9.94 6.56
N SER A 255 1.27 -10.50 6.42
CA SER A 255 2.50 -9.70 6.27
C SER A 255 2.53 -8.88 4.99
N ASN A 256 1.65 -9.15 4.02
CA ASN A 256 1.45 -8.30 2.85
C ASN A 256 1.02 -6.89 3.25
N ALA A 257 0.39 -6.71 4.42
CA ALA A 257 0.07 -5.39 4.96
C ALA A 257 1.31 -4.55 5.27
N LEU A 258 2.40 -5.16 5.75
CA LEU A 258 3.68 -4.46 5.91
C LEU A 258 4.13 -3.92 4.54
N MET A 259 4.05 -4.71 3.48
CA MET A 259 4.44 -4.27 2.13
C MET A 259 3.55 -3.13 1.63
N SER A 260 2.23 -3.31 1.61
CA SER A 260 1.29 -2.29 1.11
C SER A 260 1.32 -0.99 1.91
N ASN A 261 1.55 -1.06 3.23
CA ASN A 261 1.56 0.12 4.09
C ASN A 261 2.93 0.79 4.16
N PHE A 262 3.98 0.04 4.50
CA PHE A 262 5.33 0.58 4.64
C PHE A 262 5.88 1.03 3.29
N ALA A 263 5.91 0.16 2.27
CA ALA A 263 6.42 0.56 0.95
C ALA A 263 5.56 1.67 0.33
N GLY A 264 4.24 1.62 0.57
CA GLY A 264 3.32 2.66 0.11
C GLY A 264 3.59 4.05 0.71
N GLN A 265 4.07 4.12 1.95
CA GLN A 265 4.46 5.38 2.60
C GLN A 265 5.90 5.78 2.26
N TRP A 266 6.84 4.84 2.36
CA TRP A 266 8.26 5.11 2.14
C TRP A 266 8.53 5.54 0.69
N LEU A 267 7.93 4.86 -0.29
CA LEU A 267 8.21 5.11 -1.70
C LEU A 267 7.15 5.97 -2.39
N TYR A 268 6.25 6.59 -1.62
CA TYR A 268 5.15 7.43 -2.10
C TYR A 268 4.20 6.74 -3.10
N LEU A 269 4.05 5.41 -3.06
CA LEU A 269 3.15 4.70 -3.98
C LEU A 269 1.67 5.08 -3.81
N ARG A 270 1.31 5.66 -2.65
CA ARG A 270 -0.04 6.17 -2.38
C ARG A 270 -0.37 7.38 -3.25
N ASP A 271 0.64 8.15 -3.65
CA ASP A 271 0.48 9.38 -4.43
C ASP A 271 0.11 9.08 -5.89
N LEU A 272 0.38 7.85 -6.37
CA LEU A 272 -0.07 7.40 -7.69
C LEU A 272 -1.58 7.57 -7.88
N ALA A 273 -2.38 7.37 -6.83
CA ALA A 273 -3.83 7.51 -6.90
C ALA A 273 -4.28 8.91 -7.33
N GLY A 274 -3.52 9.94 -6.96
CA GLY A 274 -3.76 11.34 -7.34
C GLY A 274 -3.03 11.78 -8.61
N ALA A 275 -2.10 10.97 -9.14
CA ALA A 275 -1.31 11.33 -10.30
C ALA A 275 -2.15 11.39 -11.58
N GLN A 276 -2.12 12.54 -12.25
CA GLN A 276 -2.81 12.81 -13.52
C GLN A 276 -1.79 13.27 -14.59
N PRO A 277 -0.86 12.41 -15.01
CA PRO A 277 0.10 12.72 -16.05
C PRO A 277 -0.57 12.95 -17.40
N VAL A 278 -0.17 14.00 -18.11
CA VAL A 278 -0.51 14.27 -19.50
C VAL A 278 0.43 13.45 -20.38
N ALA A 279 0.17 12.14 -20.45
CA ALA A 279 0.94 11.20 -21.25
C ALA A 279 0.02 10.37 -22.15
N PRO A 280 0.37 10.16 -23.42
CA PRO A 280 -0.34 9.22 -24.28
C PRO A 280 -0.38 7.83 -23.63
N ASN A 281 -1.52 7.15 -23.76
CA ASN A 281 -1.70 5.80 -23.25
C ASN A 281 -1.45 5.65 -21.73
N PHE A 282 -1.60 6.70 -20.92
CA PHE A 282 -1.71 6.53 -19.48
C PHE A 282 -3.18 6.36 -19.08
N ASP A 283 -3.48 5.27 -18.37
CA ASP A 283 -4.82 4.96 -17.88
C ASP A 283 -4.76 4.38 -16.45
N ASP A 284 -5.92 4.21 -15.83
CA ASP A 284 -6.04 3.69 -14.48
C ASP A 284 -5.51 2.25 -14.33
N ASN A 285 -5.59 1.42 -15.38
CA ASN A 285 -5.06 0.06 -15.33
C ASN A 285 -3.53 0.07 -15.29
N LEU A 286 -2.88 0.95 -16.06
CA LEU A 286 -1.44 1.14 -16.01
C LEU A 286 -0.99 1.67 -14.65
N ARG A 287 -1.70 2.65 -14.08
CA ARG A 287 -1.44 3.17 -12.73
C ARG A 287 -1.51 2.07 -11.66
N LEU A 288 -2.56 1.24 -11.70
CA LEU A 288 -2.70 0.09 -10.80
C LEU A 288 -1.57 -0.92 -11.02
N SER A 289 -1.14 -1.11 -12.26
CA SER A 289 -0.07 -2.05 -12.59
C SER A 289 1.29 -1.58 -12.09
N PHE A 290 1.62 -0.29 -12.20
CA PHE A 290 2.81 0.31 -11.58
C PHE A 290 2.86 0.07 -10.09
N ARG A 291 1.74 0.32 -9.39
CA ARG A 291 1.67 0.08 -7.95
C ARG A 291 1.88 -1.40 -7.63
N LYS A 292 1.22 -2.29 -8.37
CA LYS A 292 1.27 -3.73 -8.11
C LYS A 292 2.65 -4.33 -8.39
N GLU A 293 3.36 -3.86 -9.42
CA GLU A 293 4.75 -4.22 -9.70
C GLU A 293 5.65 -3.97 -8.48
N THR A 294 5.61 -2.75 -7.92
CA THR A 294 6.43 -2.41 -6.75
C THR A 294 6.05 -3.24 -5.52
N GLU A 295 4.74 -3.42 -5.27
CA GLU A 295 4.25 -4.25 -4.16
C GLU A 295 4.74 -5.70 -4.29
N LEU A 296 4.73 -6.28 -5.49
CA LEU A 296 5.20 -7.64 -5.74
C LEU A 296 6.72 -7.77 -5.62
N LEU A 297 7.49 -6.75 -6.04
CA LEU A 297 8.94 -6.73 -5.81
C LEU A 297 9.25 -6.80 -4.30
N PHE A 298 8.60 -5.95 -3.50
CA PHE A 298 8.73 -5.97 -2.04
C PHE A 298 8.30 -7.31 -1.43
N GLU A 299 7.14 -7.83 -1.85
CA GLU A 299 6.64 -9.12 -1.39
C GLU A 299 7.64 -10.24 -1.68
N SER A 300 8.24 -10.27 -2.89
CA SER A 300 9.24 -11.28 -3.24
C SER A 300 10.47 -11.20 -2.34
N ILE A 301 10.95 -10.00 -2.02
CA ILE A 301 12.14 -9.80 -1.17
C ILE A 301 11.85 -10.23 0.26
N LEU A 302 10.67 -9.92 0.80
CA LEU A 302 10.27 -10.33 2.14
C LEU A 302 10.03 -11.85 2.23
N ARG A 303 9.25 -12.42 1.31
CA ARG A 303 8.83 -13.83 1.33
C ARG A 303 9.99 -14.78 1.09
N GLU A 304 10.91 -14.40 0.20
CA GLU A 304 12.08 -15.19 -0.13
C GLU A 304 13.28 -14.85 0.77
N ASP A 305 13.08 -13.97 1.77
CA ASP A 305 14.11 -13.48 2.72
C ASP A 305 15.40 -13.04 2.02
N ARG A 306 15.24 -12.23 0.96
CA ARG A 306 16.35 -11.69 0.17
C ARG A 306 16.98 -10.48 0.86
N SER A 307 18.17 -10.12 0.41
CA SER A 307 18.80 -8.85 0.74
C SER A 307 17.89 -7.69 0.34
N ILE A 308 17.75 -6.68 1.22
CA ILE A 308 17.02 -5.45 0.88
C ILE A 308 17.67 -4.70 -0.30
N LEU A 309 18.97 -4.93 -0.57
CA LEU A 309 19.69 -4.37 -1.72
C LEU A 309 19.09 -4.81 -3.07
N THR A 310 18.37 -5.93 -3.10
CA THR A 310 17.62 -6.38 -4.29
C THR A 310 16.63 -5.32 -4.78
N LEU A 311 16.14 -4.42 -3.91
CA LEU A 311 15.31 -3.28 -4.34
C LEU A 311 16.03 -2.37 -5.34
N LEU A 312 17.36 -2.27 -5.27
CA LEU A 312 18.14 -1.39 -6.13
C LEU A 312 18.44 -2.03 -7.49
N ASP A 313 18.61 -3.35 -7.54
CA ASP A 313 19.23 -4.00 -8.70
C ASP A 313 18.58 -5.29 -9.20
N ALA A 314 17.39 -5.66 -8.68
CA ALA A 314 16.69 -6.86 -9.09
C ALA A 314 16.80 -7.12 -10.60
N ASP A 315 17.32 -8.29 -10.96
CA ASP A 315 17.41 -8.81 -12.32
C ASP A 315 16.07 -9.39 -12.79
N TYR A 316 14.98 -9.02 -12.12
CA TYR A 316 13.62 -9.43 -12.43
C TYR A 316 12.65 -8.29 -12.11
N THR A 317 11.48 -8.34 -12.76
CA THR A 317 10.32 -7.52 -12.38
C THR A 317 9.02 -8.33 -12.47
N PHE A 318 7.89 -7.72 -12.09
CA PHE A 318 6.56 -8.30 -12.18
C PHE A 318 5.68 -7.51 -13.14
N VAL A 319 5.19 -8.17 -14.18
CA VAL A 319 4.33 -7.53 -15.20
C VAL A 319 3.08 -8.34 -15.50
N ASP A 320 1.96 -7.65 -15.69
CA ASP A 320 0.82 -8.13 -16.46
C ASP A 320 0.96 -7.68 -17.93
N GLU A 321 0.00 -8.03 -18.81
CA GLU A 321 0.08 -7.62 -20.22
C GLU A 321 0.11 -6.10 -20.39
N ARG A 322 -0.67 -5.36 -19.60
CA ARG A 322 -0.76 -3.89 -19.73
C ARG A 322 0.58 -3.21 -19.45
N LEU A 323 1.27 -3.66 -18.40
CA LEU A 323 2.58 -3.16 -18.02
C LEU A 323 3.69 -3.68 -18.93
N ALA A 324 3.60 -4.94 -19.36
CA ALA A 324 4.57 -5.53 -20.28
C ALA A 324 4.61 -4.77 -21.62
N VAL A 325 3.45 -4.42 -22.19
CA VAL A 325 3.36 -3.57 -23.38
C VAL A 325 4.00 -2.21 -23.13
N HIS A 326 3.71 -1.57 -21.99
CA HIS A 326 4.31 -0.28 -21.61
C HIS A 326 5.84 -0.34 -21.49
N TYR A 327 6.39 -1.47 -21.05
CA TYR A 327 7.83 -1.67 -20.90
C TYR A 327 8.52 -2.28 -22.12
N GLY A 328 7.78 -2.67 -23.16
CA GLY A 328 8.32 -3.38 -24.31
C GLY A 328 8.79 -4.79 -23.98
N ILE A 329 8.22 -5.44 -22.95
CA ILE A 329 8.52 -6.82 -22.58
C ILE A 329 7.60 -7.76 -23.39
N PRO A 330 8.15 -8.57 -24.32
CA PRO A 330 7.33 -9.40 -25.20
C PRO A 330 6.75 -10.62 -24.48
N ASN A 331 5.81 -11.30 -25.14
CA ASN A 331 5.28 -12.62 -24.75
C ASN A 331 4.54 -12.70 -23.40
N ILE A 332 3.97 -11.59 -22.92
CA ILE A 332 3.10 -11.54 -21.73
C ILE A 332 1.66 -11.26 -22.16
N ARG A 333 0.69 -12.07 -21.69
CA ARG A 333 -0.73 -11.97 -22.06
C ARG A 333 -1.66 -12.00 -20.85
N GLY A 334 -2.78 -11.29 -20.87
CA GLY A 334 -3.74 -11.25 -19.78
C GLY A 334 -3.27 -10.48 -18.54
N SER A 335 -4.21 -10.33 -17.60
CA SER A 335 -4.11 -9.43 -16.44
C SER A 335 -3.37 -10.00 -15.23
N TYR A 336 -2.86 -11.23 -15.30
CA TYR A 336 -2.13 -11.82 -14.18
C TYR A 336 -0.66 -11.43 -14.22
N PHE A 337 -0.14 -11.03 -13.06
CA PHE A 337 1.26 -10.68 -12.90
C PHE A 337 2.16 -11.91 -12.97
N ARG A 338 3.29 -11.76 -13.65
CA ARG A 338 4.32 -12.79 -13.76
C ARG A 338 5.66 -12.17 -13.40
N ARG A 339 6.49 -12.94 -12.70
CA ARG A 339 7.90 -12.63 -12.53
C ARG A 339 8.62 -12.89 -13.86
N VAL A 340 9.32 -11.88 -14.38
CA VAL A 340 10.11 -11.97 -15.61
C VAL A 340 11.55 -11.60 -15.33
N THR A 341 12.49 -12.35 -15.87
CA THR A 341 13.93 -12.02 -15.79
C THR A 341 14.24 -10.89 -16.78
N LEU A 342 15.10 -9.98 -16.36
CA LEU A 342 15.55 -8.83 -17.13
C LEU A 342 17.00 -9.03 -17.56
N ASP A 343 17.32 -8.58 -18.77
CA ASP A 343 18.70 -8.52 -19.23
C ASP A 343 19.54 -7.60 -18.31
N PRO A 344 20.84 -7.89 -18.08
CA PRO A 344 21.71 -7.03 -17.27
C PRO A 344 21.74 -5.56 -17.72
N SER A 345 21.60 -5.29 -19.03
CA SER A 345 21.54 -3.95 -19.62
C SER A 345 20.16 -3.29 -19.51
N SER A 346 19.13 -4.02 -19.07
CA SER A 346 17.77 -3.50 -19.01
C SER A 346 17.68 -2.30 -18.07
N PRO A 347 17.09 -1.18 -18.51
CA PRO A 347 16.88 -0.03 -17.65
C PRO A 347 15.78 -0.28 -16.60
N ARG A 348 15.04 -1.41 -16.70
CA ARG A 348 13.93 -1.78 -15.80
C ARG A 348 14.35 -2.46 -14.50
N ARG A 349 15.65 -2.67 -14.28
CA ARG A 349 16.14 -3.34 -13.06
C ARG A 349 15.96 -2.47 -11.81
N GLY A 350 15.44 -3.09 -10.74
CA GLY A 350 15.21 -2.45 -9.45
C GLY A 350 14.20 -1.29 -9.49
N LEU A 351 14.06 -0.59 -8.36
CA LEU A 351 13.08 0.49 -8.15
C LEU A 351 13.22 1.66 -9.14
N LEU A 352 14.45 2.04 -9.48
CA LEU A 352 14.71 3.20 -10.34
C LEU A 352 14.19 3.01 -11.77
N GLY A 353 13.97 1.76 -12.19
CA GLY A 353 13.41 1.43 -13.51
C GLY A 353 11.88 1.33 -13.55
N GLN A 354 11.21 1.41 -12.40
CA GLN A 354 9.76 1.19 -12.27
C GLN A 354 8.96 2.47 -12.55
N GLY A 355 7.82 2.28 -13.19
CA GLY A 355 6.91 3.36 -13.59
C GLY A 355 6.26 4.06 -12.40
N SER A 356 6.11 3.36 -11.26
CA SER A 356 5.58 3.92 -10.02
C SER A 356 6.40 5.11 -9.54
N PHE A 357 7.71 4.89 -9.34
CA PHE A 357 8.68 5.90 -8.97
C PHE A 357 8.76 7.01 -10.03
N LEU A 358 8.91 6.64 -11.31
CA LEU A 358 9.10 7.61 -12.41
C LEU A 358 7.90 8.55 -12.55
N THR A 359 6.69 8.06 -12.24
CA THR A 359 5.45 8.86 -12.26
C THR A 359 5.35 9.78 -11.04
N VAL A 360 5.51 9.27 -9.81
CA VAL A 360 5.36 10.11 -8.59
C VAL A 360 6.46 11.14 -8.42
N SER A 361 7.60 10.94 -9.09
CA SER A 361 8.72 11.87 -9.10
C SER A 361 8.72 12.83 -10.31
N SER A 362 7.61 12.90 -11.05
CA SER A 362 7.40 13.82 -12.17
C SER A 362 6.24 14.78 -11.85
N ILE A 363 6.06 15.82 -12.66
CA ILE A 363 4.85 16.63 -12.61
C ILE A 363 3.91 16.24 -13.74
N ALA A 364 2.66 16.71 -13.70
CA ALA A 364 1.63 16.29 -14.65
C ALA A 364 2.04 16.47 -16.12
N THR A 365 2.78 17.53 -16.47
CA THR A 365 3.06 17.89 -17.86
C THR A 365 4.46 17.52 -18.36
N ARG A 366 5.39 17.14 -17.48
CA ARG A 366 6.80 16.89 -17.84
C ARG A 366 7.55 16.11 -16.76
N THR A 367 8.71 15.55 -17.12
CA THR A 367 9.65 15.00 -16.14
C THR A 367 10.24 16.09 -15.25
N SER A 368 10.82 15.69 -14.11
CA SER A 368 11.48 16.61 -13.19
C SER A 368 12.76 15.98 -12.63
N PRO A 369 13.94 16.27 -13.19
CA PRO A 369 15.21 15.83 -12.65
C PRO A 369 15.41 16.23 -11.17
N VAL A 370 14.91 17.41 -10.80
CA VAL A 370 15.00 17.91 -9.42
C VAL A 370 14.21 17.04 -8.46
N ILE A 371 12.95 16.71 -8.79
CA ILE A 371 12.10 15.88 -7.93
C ILE A 371 12.61 14.43 -7.91
N ARG A 372 13.05 13.89 -9.05
CA ARG A 372 13.69 12.55 -9.13
C ARG A 372 14.94 12.46 -8.26
N GLY A 373 15.85 13.43 -8.39
CA GLY A 373 17.08 13.51 -7.60
C GLY A 373 16.80 13.67 -6.11
N LYS A 374 15.88 14.57 -5.74
CA LYS A 374 15.40 14.71 -4.36
C LYS A 374 14.88 13.38 -3.81
N TRP A 375 14.04 12.69 -4.56
CA TRP A 375 13.44 11.43 -4.12
C TRP A 375 14.51 10.37 -3.85
N VAL A 376 15.53 10.25 -4.70
CA VAL A 376 16.63 9.31 -4.49
C VAL A 376 17.43 9.68 -3.25
N LEU A 377 17.79 10.95 -3.08
CA LEU A 377 18.54 11.41 -1.90
C LEU A 377 17.75 11.19 -0.60
N GLU A 378 16.46 11.50 -0.59
CA GLU A 378 15.61 11.41 0.59
C GLU A 378 15.23 9.96 0.95
N ASN A 379 14.85 9.16 -0.05
CA ASN A 379 14.27 7.83 0.18
C ASN A 379 15.29 6.70 0.09
N LEU A 380 16.40 6.89 -0.65
CA LEU A 380 17.44 5.86 -0.78
C LEU A 380 18.74 6.20 -0.05
N LEU A 381 19.10 7.47 0.13
CA LEU A 381 20.42 7.83 0.69
C LEU A 381 20.36 8.54 2.05
N GLY A 382 19.16 8.90 2.53
CA GLY A 382 18.97 9.52 3.84
C GLY A 382 19.55 10.93 3.95
N SER A 383 19.74 11.60 2.82
CA SER A 383 20.36 12.93 2.73
C SER A 383 19.42 13.92 2.02
N PRO A 384 18.21 14.19 2.57
CA PRO A 384 17.25 15.06 1.91
C PRO A 384 17.85 16.45 1.66
N PRO A 385 17.67 17.03 0.46
CA PRO A 385 18.09 18.39 0.19
C PRO A 385 17.29 19.39 1.05
N PRO A 386 17.85 20.58 1.35
CA PRO A 386 17.09 21.61 2.06
C PRO A 386 15.89 22.08 1.25
N ASN A 387 14.89 22.63 1.93
CA ASN A 387 13.75 23.26 1.27
C ASN A 387 14.21 24.42 0.39
N PRO A 388 13.52 24.68 -0.75
CA PRO A 388 13.84 25.82 -1.60
C PRO A 388 13.70 27.14 -0.81
N PRO A 389 14.54 28.16 -1.10
CA PRO A 389 14.41 29.46 -0.45
C PRO A 389 13.02 30.08 -0.68
N PRO A 390 12.45 30.80 0.32
CA PRO A 390 11.15 31.45 0.15
C PRO A 390 11.13 32.42 -1.04
N GLY A 391 10.04 32.39 -1.83
CA GLY A 391 9.81 33.35 -2.92
C GLY A 391 10.56 33.09 -4.22
N VAL A 392 11.28 31.96 -4.36
CA VAL A 392 11.96 31.58 -5.61
C VAL A 392 10.97 30.97 -6.59
N GLU A 393 11.05 31.36 -7.86
CA GLU A 393 10.30 30.74 -8.95
C GLU A 393 10.83 29.31 -9.20
N ILE A 394 9.96 28.32 -8.95
CA ILE A 394 10.25 26.90 -9.10
C ILE A 394 9.74 26.32 -10.43
N ASN A 395 9.11 27.15 -11.27
CA ASN A 395 8.66 26.72 -12.58
C ASN A 395 9.81 26.88 -13.59
N LEU A 396 10.15 25.78 -14.26
CA LEU A 396 11.17 25.78 -15.32
C LEU A 396 10.57 26.10 -16.70
N ASP A 397 9.24 26.16 -16.80
CA ASP A 397 8.58 26.55 -18.03
C ASP A 397 8.62 28.07 -18.17
N ASP A 398 9.23 28.52 -19.25
CA ASP A 398 9.29 29.92 -19.65
C ASP A 398 8.27 30.12 -20.77
N PRO A 399 7.09 30.70 -20.49
CA PRO A 399 6.04 30.87 -21.49
C PRO A 399 6.43 31.84 -22.63
N GLU A 400 7.50 32.62 -22.44
CA GLU A 400 8.03 33.54 -23.45
C GLU A 400 9.21 32.93 -24.24
N ALA A 401 9.56 31.67 -23.98
CA ALA A 401 10.66 31.00 -24.67
C ALA A 401 10.39 30.85 -26.17
N THR A 402 11.19 31.54 -26.99
CA THR A 402 11.13 31.47 -28.46
C THR A 402 11.90 30.29 -29.05
N LYS A 403 12.67 29.57 -28.24
CA LYS A 403 13.48 28.40 -28.63
C LYS A 403 13.08 27.17 -27.82
N VAL A 404 12.84 26.07 -28.52
CA VAL A 404 12.68 24.75 -27.89
C VAL A 404 14.00 24.37 -27.24
N THR A 405 13.97 24.09 -25.93
CA THR A 405 15.13 23.70 -25.12
C THR A 405 14.84 22.39 -24.40
N THR A 406 15.87 21.58 -24.18
CA THR A 406 15.79 20.39 -23.34
C THR A 406 15.65 20.78 -21.87
N LEU A 407 15.14 19.87 -21.03
CA LEU A 407 15.10 20.10 -19.58
C LEU A 407 16.48 20.35 -18.97
N ARG A 408 17.54 19.72 -19.49
CA ARG A 408 18.93 20.03 -19.10
C ARG A 408 19.26 21.50 -19.31
N GLN A 409 19.00 22.02 -20.51
CA GLN A 409 19.29 23.42 -20.82
C GLN A 409 18.49 24.40 -19.95
N ARG A 410 17.23 24.07 -19.63
CA ARG A 410 16.41 24.86 -18.70
C ARG A 410 16.98 24.84 -17.28
N LEU A 411 17.43 23.68 -16.80
CA LEU A 411 18.08 23.53 -15.50
C LEU A 411 19.42 24.26 -15.43
N GLU A 412 20.23 24.21 -16.49
CA GLU A 412 21.49 24.96 -16.59
C GLU A 412 21.24 26.47 -16.52
N LYS A 413 20.23 26.98 -17.24
CA LYS A 413 19.80 28.39 -17.12
C LYS A 413 19.37 28.72 -15.68
N HIS A 414 18.56 27.86 -15.06
CA HIS A 414 18.11 28.05 -13.66
C HIS A 414 19.27 28.07 -12.66
N ARG A 415 20.29 27.22 -12.89
CA ARG A 415 21.49 27.10 -12.04
C ARG A 415 22.55 28.16 -12.28
N ALA A 416 22.35 29.08 -13.23
CA ALA A 416 23.22 30.24 -13.38
C ALA A 416 23.24 31.10 -12.09
N ASN A 417 22.19 31.02 -11.25
CA ASN A 417 22.20 31.57 -9.91
C ASN A 417 23.00 30.67 -8.95
N ALA A 418 24.08 31.23 -8.36
CA ALA A 418 24.96 30.52 -7.44
C ALA A 418 24.25 29.93 -6.21
N VAL A 419 23.17 30.58 -5.73
CA VAL A 419 22.37 30.08 -4.60
C VAL A 419 21.68 28.77 -4.99
N CYS A 420 21.04 28.72 -6.15
CA CYS A 420 20.36 27.53 -6.66
C CYS A 420 21.36 26.42 -6.99
N ALA A 421 22.51 26.77 -7.58
CA ALA A 421 23.54 25.81 -7.98
C ALA A 421 24.06 24.95 -6.82
N SER A 422 24.12 25.50 -5.60
CA SER A 422 24.63 24.81 -4.41
C SER A 422 23.86 23.52 -4.10
N CYS A 423 22.53 23.58 -4.14
CA CYS A 423 21.65 22.45 -3.83
C CYS A 423 21.41 21.58 -5.07
N HIS A 424 21.25 22.19 -6.24
CA HIS A 424 21.00 21.46 -7.48
C HIS A 424 22.19 20.59 -7.91
N ARG A 425 23.44 20.94 -7.54
CA ARG A 425 24.60 20.08 -7.78
C ARG A 425 24.45 18.67 -7.20
N MET A 426 23.67 18.52 -6.12
CA MET A 426 23.42 17.22 -5.49
C MET A 426 22.28 16.44 -6.17
N MET A 427 21.23 17.12 -6.63
CA MET A 427 20.01 16.49 -7.15
C MET A 427 20.04 16.28 -8.66
N ASP A 428 20.42 17.30 -9.41
CA ASP A 428 20.26 17.33 -10.86
C ASP A 428 21.00 16.19 -11.57
N PRO A 429 22.27 15.87 -11.25
CA PRO A 429 22.96 14.76 -11.90
C PRO A 429 22.22 13.42 -11.75
N ILE A 430 21.65 13.19 -10.56
CA ILE A 430 20.87 11.97 -10.27
C ILE A 430 19.59 11.95 -11.11
N GLY A 431 18.85 13.06 -11.16
CA GLY A 431 17.63 13.15 -11.95
C GLY A 431 17.87 13.09 -13.46
N LEU A 432 18.94 13.72 -13.94
CA LEU A 432 19.33 13.76 -15.34
C LEU A 432 19.75 12.36 -15.84
N ALA A 433 20.38 11.55 -15.00
CA ALA A 433 20.67 10.14 -15.31
C ALA A 433 19.41 9.28 -15.57
N LEU A 434 18.22 9.79 -15.23
CA LEU A 434 16.93 9.15 -15.46
C LEU A 434 16.14 9.79 -16.62
N GLU A 435 16.67 10.79 -17.32
CA GLU A 435 15.88 11.56 -18.30
C GLU A 435 15.48 10.77 -19.54
N ASN A 436 16.16 9.65 -19.86
CA ASN A 436 15.68 8.70 -20.86
C ASN A 436 14.32 8.08 -20.52
N PHE A 437 13.83 8.22 -19.28
CA PHE A 437 12.44 7.93 -18.95
C PHE A 437 11.59 9.19 -19.01
N ASP A 438 10.47 9.12 -19.73
CA ASP A 438 9.43 10.14 -19.70
C ASP A 438 8.70 10.17 -18.34
N LEU A 439 7.66 11.01 -18.23
CA LEU A 439 6.94 11.26 -16.99
C LEU A 439 6.07 10.09 -16.51
N VAL A 440 5.86 9.06 -17.32
CA VAL A 440 5.21 7.77 -16.95
C VAL A 440 6.14 6.58 -17.11
N GLY A 441 7.44 6.85 -17.24
CA GLY A 441 8.49 5.85 -17.34
C GLY A 441 8.61 5.14 -18.69
N THR A 442 8.07 5.66 -19.78
CA THR A 442 8.40 5.19 -21.14
C THR A 442 9.84 5.54 -21.48
N TRP A 443 10.57 4.63 -22.13
CA TRP A 443 11.93 4.93 -22.60
C TRP A 443 11.89 5.82 -23.85
N ARG A 444 12.80 6.79 -23.92
CA ARG A 444 12.94 7.74 -25.03
C ARG A 444 14.41 8.15 -25.20
N GLU A 445 14.77 8.43 -26.46
CA GLU A 445 16.08 8.98 -26.84
C GLU A 445 16.02 10.50 -27.10
N THR A 446 14.82 11.03 -27.29
CA THR A 446 14.60 12.45 -27.58
C THR A 446 13.54 13.08 -26.67
N ASP A 447 13.73 14.36 -26.38
CA ASP A 447 12.72 15.26 -25.82
C ASP A 447 12.18 16.15 -26.94
N GLY A 448 11.00 15.82 -27.46
CA GLY A 448 10.53 16.35 -28.73
C GLY A 448 11.49 15.98 -29.86
N LYS A 449 12.17 16.98 -30.43
CA LYS A 449 13.13 16.81 -31.54
C LYS A 449 14.59 16.81 -31.08
N LEU A 450 14.86 17.02 -29.80
CA LEU A 450 16.22 17.18 -29.27
C LEU A 450 16.67 15.87 -28.60
N SER A 451 17.90 15.45 -28.86
CA SER A 451 18.50 14.29 -28.18
C SER A 451 18.60 14.52 -26.69
N ILE A 452 18.34 13.47 -25.91
CA ILE A 452 18.52 13.48 -24.46
C ILE A 452 19.99 13.26 -24.15
N ASP A 453 20.52 14.13 -23.30
CA ASP A 453 21.79 13.91 -22.63
C ASP A 453 21.50 13.54 -21.17
N ALA A 454 21.75 12.26 -20.83
CA ALA A 454 21.59 11.72 -19.48
C ALA A 454 22.91 11.71 -18.67
N THR A 455 23.97 12.34 -19.18
CA THR A 455 25.26 12.35 -18.50
C THR A 455 25.32 13.30 -17.31
N GLY A 456 26.12 13.00 -16.30
CA GLY A 456 26.26 13.85 -15.13
C GLY A 456 27.46 13.48 -14.29
N GLU A 457 27.67 14.21 -13.22
CA GLU A 457 28.72 13.94 -12.25
C GLU A 457 28.16 14.15 -10.84
N LEU A 458 28.34 13.15 -9.97
CA LEU A 458 27.98 13.28 -8.56
C LEU A 458 28.95 14.24 -7.85
N VAL A 459 28.57 14.70 -6.66
CA VAL A 459 29.38 15.65 -5.87
C VAL A 459 30.77 15.14 -5.48
N ASP A 460 30.98 13.82 -5.52
CA ASP A 460 32.26 13.16 -5.25
C ASP A 460 33.12 12.95 -6.52
N GLY A 461 32.65 13.42 -7.68
CA GLY A 461 33.32 13.24 -8.97
C GLY A 461 32.94 11.97 -9.72
N THR A 462 32.03 11.13 -9.20
CA THR A 462 31.61 9.91 -9.91
C THR A 462 30.84 10.28 -11.19
N PRO A 463 31.32 9.85 -12.38
CA PRO A 463 30.62 10.10 -13.64
C PRO A 463 29.38 9.22 -13.76
N LEU A 464 28.33 9.77 -14.37
CA LEU A 464 27.09 9.09 -14.70
C LEU A 464 26.84 9.20 -16.19
N HIS A 465 26.56 8.09 -16.87
CA HIS A 465 26.13 8.07 -18.28
C HIS A 465 24.67 7.64 -18.45
N GLY A 466 23.94 7.46 -17.33
CA GLY A 466 22.54 7.08 -17.30
C GLY A 466 22.19 6.25 -16.06
N ILE A 467 21.02 5.59 -16.11
CA ILE A 467 20.47 4.84 -14.97
C ILE A 467 21.39 3.69 -14.50
N GLY A 468 22.12 3.04 -15.40
CA GLY A 468 23.05 1.96 -15.05
C GLY A 468 24.10 2.42 -14.05
N ASP A 469 24.77 3.53 -14.37
CA ASP A 469 25.79 4.12 -13.50
C ASP A 469 25.18 4.67 -12.21
N LEU A 470 23.99 5.29 -12.28
CA LEU A 470 23.29 5.75 -11.08
C LEU A 470 22.99 4.60 -10.13
N ARG A 471 22.49 3.46 -10.64
CA ARG A 471 22.23 2.27 -9.84
C ARG A 471 23.51 1.76 -9.19
N ASN A 472 24.60 1.68 -9.93
CA ASN A 472 25.90 1.26 -9.43
C ASN A 472 26.43 2.22 -8.34
N ALA A 473 26.25 3.52 -8.51
CA ALA A 473 26.66 4.54 -7.54
C ALA A 473 25.84 4.47 -6.23
N VAL A 474 24.54 4.16 -6.30
CA VAL A 474 23.72 3.92 -5.10
C VAL A 474 24.13 2.59 -4.43
N LEU A 475 24.37 1.53 -5.21
CA LEU A 475 24.85 0.24 -4.69
C LEU A 475 26.22 0.33 -4.03
N SER A 476 27.15 1.12 -4.57
CA SER A 476 28.47 1.34 -3.94
C SER A 476 28.37 2.08 -2.60
N ARG A 477 27.20 2.65 -2.30
CA ARG A 477 26.83 3.32 -1.04
C ARG A 477 25.71 2.56 -0.33
N SER A 478 25.70 1.22 -0.45
CA SER A 478 24.68 0.34 0.10
C SER A 478 24.46 0.53 1.60
N ASP A 479 25.49 0.93 2.34
CA ASP A 479 25.41 1.23 3.77
C ASP A 479 24.46 2.40 4.07
N LEU A 480 24.46 3.46 3.26
CA LEU A 480 23.52 4.58 3.36
C LEU A 480 22.09 4.13 3.08
N PHE A 481 21.92 3.30 2.05
CA PHE A 481 20.61 2.75 1.70
C PHE A 481 20.03 1.85 2.78
N VAL A 482 20.81 0.90 3.29
CA VAL A 482 20.34 0.00 4.35
C VAL A 482 20.08 0.80 5.64
N THR A 483 20.90 1.81 5.94
CA THR A 483 20.68 2.70 7.09
C THR A 483 19.36 3.44 6.95
N THR A 484 19.11 4.07 5.79
CA THR A 484 17.87 4.82 5.51
C THR A 484 16.65 3.91 5.55
N ALA A 485 16.73 2.73 4.93
CA ALA A 485 15.64 1.76 4.96
C ALA A 485 15.36 1.27 6.40
N THR A 486 16.41 1.05 7.20
CA THR A 486 16.28 0.66 8.62
C THR A 486 15.64 1.77 9.44
N GLU A 487 16.02 3.03 9.24
CA GLU A 487 15.40 4.19 9.91
C GLU A 487 13.91 4.29 9.58
N LYS A 488 13.56 4.25 8.29
CA LYS A 488 12.17 4.35 7.82
C LYS A 488 11.33 3.20 8.37
N LEU A 489 11.86 1.98 8.37
CA LEU A 489 11.17 0.81 8.90
C LEU A 489 11.01 0.89 10.43
N MET A 490 12.03 1.39 11.14
CA MET A 490 11.97 1.56 12.59
C MET A 490 10.97 2.65 12.99
N MET A 491 10.87 3.77 12.25
CA MET A 491 9.81 4.76 12.45
C MET A 491 8.42 4.14 12.26
N TYR A 492 8.24 3.34 11.20
CA TYR A 492 7.00 2.63 10.95
C TYR A 492 6.66 1.65 12.09
N ALA A 493 7.65 0.90 12.58
CA ALA A 493 7.49 -0.06 13.67
C ALA A 493 7.13 0.61 15.01
N LEU A 494 7.71 1.78 15.30
CA LEU A 494 7.53 2.51 16.55
C LEU A 494 6.32 3.47 16.52
N GLY A 495 5.86 3.86 15.34
CA GLY A 495 4.79 4.84 15.18
C GLY A 495 5.19 6.26 15.59
N ARG A 496 6.49 6.58 15.56
CA ARG A 496 7.06 7.91 15.86
C ARG A 496 8.29 8.19 15.00
N THR A 497 8.68 9.45 14.90
CA THR A 497 9.99 9.83 14.34
C THR A 497 11.13 9.30 15.21
N LEU A 498 12.27 9.03 14.58
CA LEU A 498 13.50 8.75 15.31
C LEU A 498 14.14 10.05 15.79
N GLU A 499 14.80 9.94 16.93
CA GLU A 499 15.57 11.02 17.55
C GLU A 499 17.07 10.70 17.46
N PRO A 500 17.98 11.66 17.70
CA PRO A 500 19.42 11.41 17.64
C PRO A 500 19.89 10.24 18.51
N TYR A 501 19.22 9.99 19.63
CA TYR A 501 19.54 8.87 20.54
C TYR A 501 19.12 7.49 20.01
N ASP A 502 18.29 7.40 18.97
CA ASP A 502 17.92 6.12 18.33
C ASP A 502 19.01 5.65 17.34
N MET A 503 19.84 6.57 16.82
CA MET A 503 20.83 6.28 15.78
C MET A 503 21.90 5.23 16.14
N PRO A 504 22.37 5.12 17.40
CA PRO A 504 23.21 3.98 17.81
C PRO A 504 22.52 2.62 17.60
N THR A 505 21.20 2.55 17.83
CA THR A 505 20.41 1.34 17.61
C THR A 505 20.32 1.01 16.12
N VAL A 506 20.02 2.00 15.27
CA VAL A 506 20.00 1.85 13.81
C VAL A 506 21.33 1.29 13.31
N ARG A 507 22.47 1.91 13.67
CA ARG A 507 23.80 1.44 13.26
C ARG A 507 24.10 0.02 13.75
N ALA A 508 23.66 -0.34 14.96
CA ALA A 508 23.83 -1.69 15.48
C ALA A 508 23.02 -2.73 14.69
N ILE A 509 21.79 -2.39 14.29
CA ILE A 509 20.93 -3.24 13.44
C ILE A 509 21.58 -3.43 12.07
N VAL A 510 21.98 -2.34 11.41
CA VAL A 510 22.64 -2.38 10.09
C VAL A 510 23.92 -3.24 10.14
N LYS A 511 24.77 -3.03 11.15
CA LYS A 511 26.01 -3.82 11.34
C LYS A 511 25.73 -5.31 11.57
N ARG A 512 24.64 -5.65 12.26
CA ARG A 512 24.22 -7.04 12.46
C ARG A 512 23.68 -7.64 11.16
N ALA A 513 22.81 -6.91 10.46
CA ALA A 513 22.21 -7.34 9.20
C ALA A 513 23.27 -7.57 8.11
N ALA A 514 24.36 -6.78 8.10
CA ALA A 514 25.49 -6.98 7.19
C ALA A 514 26.11 -8.39 7.26
N LYS A 515 26.10 -9.03 8.44
CA LYS A 515 26.60 -10.42 8.61
C LYS A 515 25.73 -11.46 7.90
N ASN A 516 24.48 -11.09 7.59
CA ASN A 516 23.50 -11.92 6.93
C ASN A 516 23.09 -11.30 5.59
N ASP A 517 24.02 -10.65 4.88
CA ASP A 517 23.79 -10.08 3.55
C ASP A 517 22.60 -9.09 3.48
N TYR A 518 22.36 -8.35 4.57
CA TYR A 518 21.24 -7.41 4.68
C TYR A 518 19.87 -8.02 4.37
N LYS A 519 19.69 -9.31 4.67
CA LYS A 519 18.39 -9.99 4.60
C LYS A 519 17.32 -9.20 5.32
N PHE A 520 16.16 -9.08 4.69
CA PHE A 520 15.10 -8.23 5.22
C PHE A 520 14.63 -8.68 6.61
N SER A 521 14.55 -10.01 6.85
CA SER A 521 14.22 -10.54 8.18
C SER A 521 15.24 -10.17 9.25
N SER A 522 16.53 -10.03 8.91
CA SER A 522 17.58 -9.64 9.87
C SER A 522 17.41 -8.20 10.35
N ILE A 523 16.95 -7.30 9.49
CA ILE A 523 16.64 -5.91 9.86
C ILE A 523 15.40 -5.88 10.76
N ILE A 524 14.33 -6.59 10.37
CA ILE A 524 13.09 -6.69 11.15
C ILE A 524 13.35 -7.26 12.55
N LEU A 525 14.10 -8.36 12.65
CA LEU A 525 14.49 -8.95 13.93
C LEU A 525 15.36 -7.99 14.74
N GLY A 526 16.30 -7.30 14.10
CA GLY A 526 17.10 -6.27 14.76
C GLY A 526 16.25 -5.16 15.40
N ILE A 527 15.19 -4.71 14.72
CA ILE A 527 14.23 -3.74 15.25
C ILE A 527 13.45 -4.35 16.42
N VAL A 528 12.85 -5.54 16.23
CA VAL A 528 12.02 -6.19 17.25
C VAL A 528 12.81 -6.49 18.53
N GLU A 529 14.08 -6.84 18.42
CA GLU A 529 14.96 -7.12 19.54
C GLU A 529 15.53 -5.86 20.21
N SER A 530 15.34 -4.70 19.61
CA SER A 530 15.94 -3.44 20.07
C SER A 530 15.29 -2.89 21.35
N ALA A 531 16.03 -2.09 22.10
CA ALA A 531 15.48 -1.40 23.26
C ALA A 531 14.31 -0.46 22.90
N PRO A 532 14.36 0.36 21.83
CA PRO A 532 13.21 1.20 21.46
C PRO A 532 11.93 0.43 21.17
N PHE A 533 12.03 -0.81 20.68
CA PHE A 533 10.85 -1.65 20.41
C PHE A 533 10.36 -2.43 21.63
N LYS A 534 11.24 -2.83 22.56
CA LYS A 534 10.87 -3.62 23.74
C LYS A 534 10.69 -2.81 25.02
N MET A 535 11.12 -1.55 25.01
CA MET A 535 11.09 -0.70 26.18
C MET A 535 10.36 0.60 25.91
N LYS A 536 9.94 1.23 26.99
CA LYS A 536 9.36 2.57 27.02
C LYS A 536 9.94 3.32 28.21
N MET A 537 10.06 4.63 28.08
CA MET A 537 10.42 5.51 29.18
C MET A 537 9.15 6.14 29.73
N LYS A 538 8.98 6.14 31.06
CA LYS A 538 7.86 6.86 31.67
C LYS A 538 8.02 8.35 31.39
N GLN A 539 7.08 8.95 30.68
CA GLN A 539 7.10 10.38 30.45
C GLN A 539 6.75 11.12 31.74
N SER A 540 7.38 12.28 31.97
CA SER A 540 6.87 13.23 32.96
C SER A 540 5.47 13.67 32.54
N ALA A 541 4.57 13.88 33.50
CA ALA A 541 3.29 14.51 33.20
C ALA A 541 3.58 15.86 32.54
N GLN A 542 3.24 16.02 31.25
CA GLN A 542 3.30 17.32 30.60
C GLN A 542 2.32 18.23 31.36
N LYS A 543 2.83 19.34 31.90
CA LYS A 543 1.96 20.43 32.35
C LYS A 543 1.26 20.96 31.09
N SER A 544 -0.03 20.68 30.98
CA SER A 544 -0.94 21.23 29.98
C SER A 544 -0.99 22.75 30.05
#